data_AF-A0A2J8JKT4-F1
#
_entry.id   AF-A0A2J8JKT4-F1
#
_cell.length_a   1.000
_cell.length_b   1.000
_cell.length_c   1.000
_cell.angle_alpha   90.00
_cell.angle_beta   90.00
_cell.angle_gamma   90.00
#
_symmetry.space_group_name_H-M   'P 1'
#
loop_
_entity.id
_entity.type
_entity.pdbx_description
1 polymer ?
#
loop_
_entity_poly.entity_id
_entity_poly.type
_entity_poly.pdbx_seq_one_letter_code
_entity_poly.pdbx_strand_id
1 'polypeptide(L)'
;FFPLIEVNKVYYFSKGTLKIANKQFTAVKNDYEMTFNNETSVMPCEDDRHLPTVQFDFTGIDDLENKSKDSLVDIIGICKSYEDATKITVRSNNREVAKRNIYLMDTSGKVVTATLWGEDADKFDGSRQPVLAIKGARVSDFGGRSLSVLSSSTIIANPDIPEAYKLRGWFDAEGQALDGVSISDLKSGGVGGSNTNWKTLYEVKSENLGQGDKVNIADFQENQWVTCFQESAEAILGQNAAYLGELKDKNEQAFEEVFQNANFRSFIFRVRVKVETYNDESRIKATVMDVKPVDYREYGRRLVMSIRRSALM
;
A
#
# COMPACT_ATOMS: atom_id res chain seq x y z
N PHE A 1 13.68 28.11 6.07
CA PHE A 1 13.39 28.19 4.62
C PHE A 1 11.96 27.77 4.26
N PHE A 2 11.30 26.87 5.00
CA PHE A 2 9.94 26.38 4.70
C PHE A 2 8.90 27.46 4.31
N PRO A 3 8.73 28.60 5.01
CA PRO A 3 7.74 29.60 4.62
C PRO A 3 8.13 30.45 3.39
N LEU A 4 9.35 30.30 2.87
CA LEU A 4 9.87 31.09 1.74
C LEU A 4 9.78 30.35 0.40
N ILE A 5 9.60 29.03 0.44
CA ILE A 5 9.65 28.17 -0.75
C ILE A 5 8.26 27.58 -0.99
N GLU A 6 7.65 28.02 -2.07
CA GLU A 6 6.35 27.59 -2.55
C GLU A 6 6.50 26.71 -3.79
N VAL A 7 5.59 25.76 -3.96
CA VAL A 7 5.56 24.89 -5.14
C VAL A 7 5.24 25.71 -6.40
N ASN A 8 5.85 25.36 -7.53
CA ASN A 8 5.69 26.03 -8.83
C ASN A 8 6.12 27.50 -8.88
N LYS A 9 6.99 27.93 -7.97
CA LYS A 9 7.67 29.23 -8.03
C LYS A 9 9.13 29.05 -8.38
N VAL A 10 9.72 30.07 -9.01
CA VAL A 10 11.12 30.06 -9.42
C VAL A 10 11.96 30.79 -8.38
N TYR A 11 13.12 30.20 -8.06
CA TYR A 11 14.05 30.75 -7.08
C TYR A 11 15.50 30.66 -7.56
N TYR A 12 16.29 31.66 -7.20
CA TYR A 12 17.74 31.57 -7.14
C TYR A 12 18.16 30.97 -5.81
N PHE A 13 18.91 29.87 -5.86
CA PHE A 13 19.54 29.23 -4.71
C PHE A 13 21.05 29.45 -4.76
N SER A 14 21.66 29.90 -3.65
CA SER A 14 23.12 30.04 -3.56
C SER A 14 23.65 29.56 -2.21
N LYS A 15 24.92 29.13 -2.18
CA LYS A 15 25.66 28.69 -0.96
C LYS A 15 25.05 27.46 -0.27
N GLY A 16 24.74 26.41 -1.02
CA GLY A 16 24.36 25.09 -0.50
C GLY A 16 25.52 24.08 -0.56
N THR A 17 25.44 23.00 0.20
CA THR A 17 26.39 21.88 0.11
C THR A 17 25.82 20.77 -0.77
N LEU A 18 26.62 20.22 -1.68
CA LEU A 18 26.29 19.02 -2.45
C LEU A 18 26.85 17.79 -1.75
N LYS A 19 26.02 16.76 -1.62
CA LYS A 19 26.41 15.44 -1.09
C LYS A 19 25.89 14.33 -2.01
N ILE A 20 26.42 13.12 -1.86
CA ILE A 20 25.93 11.96 -2.60
C ILE A 20 24.45 11.75 -2.27
N ALA A 21 23.62 11.65 -3.32
CA ALA A 21 22.19 11.47 -3.19
C ALA A 21 21.87 10.15 -2.48
N ASN A 22 20.97 10.19 -1.49
CA ASN A 22 20.47 8.97 -0.89
C ASN A 22 19.33 8.40 -1.75
N LYS A 23 19.70 7.58 -2.73
CA LYS A 23 18.78 6.98 -3.72
C LYS A 23 17.68 6.09 -3.11
N GLN A 24 17.72 5.80 -1.82
CA GLN A 24 16.62 5.10 -1.12
C GLN A 24 15.39 5.98 -0.85
N PHE A 25 15.55 7.31 -0.89
CA PHE A 25 14.52 8.27 -0.50
C PHE A 25 14.13 9.26 -1.61
N THR A 26 14.62 9.08 -2.84
CA THR A 26 14.34 10.00 -3.95
C THR A 26 14.18 9.28 -5.29
N ALA A 27 13.26 9.79 -6.13
CA ALA A 27 13.10 9.35 -7.52
C ALA A 27 14.11 10.02 -8.47
N VAL A 28 14.78 11.09 -8.02
CA VAL A 28 15.65 11.90 -8.86
C VAL A 28 16.90 11.10 -9.22
N LYS A 29 17.17 10.95 -10.52
CA LYS A 29 18.29 10.13 -11.03
C LYS A 29 19.68 10.73 -10.78
N ASN A 30 19.75 12.00 -10.36
CA ASN A 30 21.00 12.71 -10.11
C ASN A 30 21.81 12.02 -9.00
N ASP A 31 23.13 11.94 -9.17
CA ASP A 31 24.05 11.34 -8.20
C ASP A 31 24.26 12.20 -6.95
N TYR A 32 23.82 13.47 -6.97
CA TYR A 32 23.97 14.43 -5.90
C TYR A 32 22.64 15.03 -5.45
N GLU A 33 22.57 15.37 -4.16
CA GLU A 33 21.50 16.18 -3.57
C GLU A 33 22.08 17.41 -2.86
N MET A 34 21.32 18.51 -2.85
CA MET A 34 21.72 19.76 -2.18
C MET A 34 21.15 19.80 -0.76
N THR A 35 21.96 20.20 0.22
CA THR A 35 21.54 20.49 1.59
C THR A 35 21.77 21.96 1.90
N PHE A 36 20.77 22.61 2.52
CA PHE A 36 20.88 24.00 2.93
C PHE A 36 21.63 24.10 4.26
N ASN A 37 22.38 25.17 4.41
CA ASN A 37 23.13 25.52 5.61
C ASN A 37 22.77 26.96 6.05
N ASN A 38 23.49 27.47 7.04
CA ASN A 38 23.31 28.82 7.59
C ASN A 38 23.74 29.95 6.64
N GLU A 39 24.50 29.65 5.58
CA GLU A 39 24.93 30.62 4.57
C GLU A 39 24.04 30.60 3.33
N THR A 40 23.14 29.62 3.20
CA THR A 40 22.26 29.45 2.04
C THR A 40 21.31 30.64 1.87
N SER A 41 21.26 31.18 0.65
CA SER A 41 20.32 32.23 0.27
C SER A 41 19.28 31.72 -0.71
N VAL A 42 18.02 32.13 -0.52
CA VAL A 42 16.89 31.83 -1.41
C VAL A 42 16.28 33.16 -1.84
N MET A 43 16.23 33.43 -3.14
CA MET A 43 15.63 34.65 -3.70
C MET A 43 14.60 34.30 -4.78
N PRO A 44 13.36 34.82 -4.72
CA PRO A 44 12.39 34.66 -5.80
C PRO A 44 12.91 35.21 -7.14
N CYS A 45 12.56 34.55 -8.24
CA CYS A 45 12.82 35.02 -9.59
C CYS A 45 11.50 35.42 -10.27
N GLU A 46 11.47 36.59 -10.89
CA GLU A 46 10.30 37.08 -11.63
C GLU A 46 10.27 36.62 -13.10
N ASP A 47 11.35 36.04 -13.60
CA ASP A 47 11.45 35.50 -14.97
C ASP A 47 11.43 33.97 -14.94
N ASP A 48 10.36 33.39 -15.48
CA ASP A 48 10.12 31.95 -15.62
C ASP A 48 10.30 31.45 -17.06
N ARG A 49 10.59 32.34 -18.01
CA ARG A 49 10.38 32.11 -19.46
C ARG A 49 11.32 31.10 -20.11
N HIS A 50 12.31 30.58 -19.38
CA HIS A 50 13.34 29.66 -19.89
C HIS A 50 13.62 28.46 -18.99
N LEU A 51 12.86 28.29 -17.90
CA LEU A 51 13.05 27.15 -17.02
C LEU A 51 12.08 26.03 -17.39
N PRO A 52 12.57 24.77 -17.48
CA PRO A 52 11.67 23.65 -17.70
C PRO A 52 10.71 23.55 -16.51
N THR A 53 9.41 23.72 -16.77
CA THR A 53 8.35 23.33 -15.85
C THR A 53 8.50 21.84 -15.52
N VAL A 54 7.95 21.41 -14.38
CA VAL A 54 8.02 20.02 -13.92
C VAL A 54 7.79 19.03 -15.07
N GLN A 55 8.87 18.36 -15.53
CA GLN A 55 8.77 17.38 -16.60
C GLN A 55 8.13 16.12 -16.02
N PHE A 56 7.02 15.69 -16.61
CA PHE A 56 6.36 14.43 -16.29
C PHE A 56 6.80 13.34 -17.26
N ASP A 57 7.00 12.13 -16.73
CA ASP A 57 7.19 10.91 -17.50
C ASP A 57 5.98 9.98 -17.25
N PHE A 58 4.84 10.38 -17.83
CA PHE A 58 3.56 9.76 -17.51
C PHE A 58 3.51 8.28 -17.91
N THR A 59 3.21 7.44 -16.93
CA THR A 59 2.79 6.06 -17.13
C THR A 59 1.27 6.02 -17.24
N GLY A 60 0.72 5.38 -18.28
CA GLY A 60 -0.71 5.13 -18.41
C GLY A 60 -1.24 4.28 -17.25
N ILE A 61 -2.51 4.46 -16.87
CA ILE A 61 -3.09 3.74 -15.74
C ILE A 61 -3.14 2.24 -16.04
N ASP A 62 -3.44 1.86 -17.28
CA ASP A 62 -3.40 0.49 -17.78
C ASP A 62 -2.00 -0.15 -17.70
N ASP A 63 -0.94 0.63 -17.85
CA ASP A 63 0.45 0.17 -17.74
C ASP A 63 0.96 0.00 -16.30
N LEU A 64 0.20 0.42 -15.30
CA LEU A 64 0.62 0.31 -13.90
C LEU A 64 0.80 -1.13 -13.42
N GLU A 65 0.05 -2.08 -13.99
CA GLU A 65 0.17 -3.52 -13.69
C GLU A 65 1.56 -4.07 -14.04
N ASN A 66 2.25 -3.46 -15.02
CA ASN A 66 3.58 -3.86 -15.46
C ASN A 66 4.73 -3.22 -14.67
N LYS A 67 4.43 -2.24 -13.80
CA LYS A 67 5.46 -1.60 -12.97
C LYS A 67 5.80 -2.51 -11.78
N SER A 68 7.00 -2.40 -11.24
CA SER A 68 7.36 -3.13 -10.01
C SER A 68 6.76 -2.47 -8.78
N LYS A 69 6.42 -3.24 -7.76
CA LYS A 69 6.07 -2.71 -6.43
C LYS A 69 7.16 -1.77 -5.91
N ASP A 70 6.76 -0.74 -5.17
CA ASP A 70 7.60 0.27 -4.55
C ASP A 70 8.35 1.18 -5.54
N SER A 71 8.19 0.97 -6.85
CA SER A 71 8.66 1.90 -7.88
C SER A 71 7.91 3.23 -7.81
N LEU A 72 8.57 4.29 -8.30
CA LEU A 72 7.99 5.62 -8.41
C LEU A 72 7.57 5.88 -9.84
N VAL A 73 6.36 6.41 -10.02
CA VAL A 73 5.75 6.69 -11.33
C VAL A 73 5.17 8.10 -11.33
N ASP A 74 5.17 8.70 -12.52
CA ASP A 74 4.39 9.90 -12.78
C ASP A 74 3.11 9.45 -13.48
N ILE A 75 1.95 9.96 -13.06
CA ILE A 75 0.66 9.62 -13.67
C ILE A 75 -0.18 10.87 -13.87
N ILE A 76 -1.11 10.79 -14.81
CA ILE A 76 -2.16 11.80 -14.99
C ILE A 76 -3.49 11.10 -15.19
N GLY A 77 -4.51 11.56 -14.48
CA GLY A 77 -5.84 11.00 -14.57
C GLY A 77 -6.89 11.97 -14.07
N ILE A 78 -8.13 11.79 -14.52
CA ILE A 78 -9.27 12.53 -14.01
C ILE A 78 -9.82 11.86 -12.76
N CYS A 79 -10.15 12.66 -11.74
CA CYS A 79 -10.74 12.16 -10.51
C CYS A 79 -12.20 11.78 -10.74
N LYS A 80 -12.48 10.49 -10.89
CA LYS A 80 -13.83 9.94 -11.09
C LYS A 80 -14.68 10.12 -9.82
N SER A 81 -14.11 9.75 -8.68
CA SER A 81 -14.73 9.82 -7.35
C SER A 81 -13.65 9.87 -6.26
N TYR A 82 -14.06 10.13 -5.01
CA TYR A 82 -13.19 10.14 -3.84
C TYR A 82 -13.96 9.78 -2.57
N GLU A 83 -13.24 9.33 -1.55
CA GLU A 83 -13.80 9.00 -0.24
C GLU A 83 -13.67 10.17 0.75
N ASP A 84 -14.43 10.11 1.85
CA ASP A 84 -14.22 11.00 2.98
C ASP A 84 -12.82 10.81 3.58
N ALA A 85 -12.25 11.88 4.12
CA ALA A 85 -10.98 11.78 4.82
C ALA A 85 -11.19 11.01 6.14
N THR A 86 -10.30 10.06 6.40
CA THR A 86 -10.25 9.28 7.64
C THR A 86 -8.98 9.61 8.38
N LYS A 87 -9.00 9.61 9.71
CA LYS A 87 -7.79 9.75 10.52
C LYS A 87 -7.24 8.37 10.88
N ILE A 88 -5.95 8.18 10.66
CA ILE A 88 -5.23 6.96 11.02
C ILE A 88 -4.17 7.30 12.05
N THR A 89 -4.17 6.58 13.16
CA THR A 89 -3.09 6.67 14.15
C THR A 89 -1.92 5.78 13.71
N VAL A 90 -0.77 6.39 13.46
CA VAL A 90 0.46 5.70 13.09
C VAL A 90 1.02 5.00 14.33
N ARG A 91 1.02 3.67 14.31
CA ARG A 91 1.35 2.83 15.46
C ARG A 91 2.78 2.97 16.01
N SER A 92 3.71 3.50 15.20
CA SER A 92 5.11 3.66 15.60
C SER A 92 5.38 4.92 16.42
N ASN A 93 4.53 5.94 16.32
CA ASN A 93 4.77 7.24 16.96
C ASN A 93 3.50 7.90 17.54
N ASN A 94 2.37 7.17 17.55
CA ASN A 94 1.05 7.64 18.01
C ASN A 94 0.57 8.95 17.37
N ARG A 95 1.10 9.32 16.19
CA ARG A 95 0.63 10.51 15.45
C ARG A 95 -0.60 10.15 14.63
N GLU A 96 -1.60 11.02 14.65
CA GLU A 96 -2.72 10.95 13.71
C GLU A 96 -2.30 11.54 12.36
N VAL A 97 -2.60 10.83 11.27
CA VAL A 97 -2.43 11.30 9.90
C VAL A 97 -3.74 11.14 9.16
N ALA A 98 -4.17 12.19 8.47
CA ALA A 98 -5.31 12.11 7.57
C ALA A 98 -4.98 11.19 6.39
N LYS A 99 -5.96 10.41 5.95
CA LYS A 99 -5.89 9.52 4.80
C LYS A 99 -7.16 9.72 3.97
N ARG A 100 -7.00 9.89 2.66
CA ARG A 100 -8.13 9.93 1.72
C ARG A 100 -7.79 9.10 0.50
N ASN A 101 -8.72 8.25 0.06
CA ASN A 101 -8.59 7.58 -1.23
C ASN A 101 -9.30 8.40 -2.31
N ILE A 102 -8.65 8.52 -3.46
CA ILE A 102 -9.21 9.10 -4.68
C ILE A 102 -9.11 8.08 -5.81
N TYR A 103 -10.04 8.13 -6.76
CA TYR A 103 -10.13 7.18 -7.87
C TYR A 103 -9.84 7.91 -9.18
N LEU A 104 -8.70 7.58 -9.78
CA LEU A 104 -8.19 8.21 -11.00
C LEU A 104 -8.49 7.34 -12.21
N MET A 105 -8.98 7.97 -13.28
CA MET A 105 -9.27 7.32 -14.55
C MET A 105 -8.53 8.05 -15.68
N ASP A 106 -8.13 7.32 -16.72
CA ASP A 106 -7.57 7.89 -17.94
C ASP A 106 -8.35 7.40 -19.17
N THR A 107 -7.87 7.76 -20.36
CA THR A 107 -8.52 7.44 -21.63
C THR A 107 -8.61 5.93 -21.93
N SER A 108 -7.90 5.07 -21.18
CA SER A 108 -8.03 3.61 -21.30
C SER A 108 -9.32 3.09 -20.65
N GLY A 109 -9.99 3.90 -19.82
CA GLY A 109 -11.12 3.49 -19.00
C GLY A 109 -10.73 2.66 -17.77
N LYS A 110 -9.43 2.44 -17.52
CA LYS A 110 -8.94 1.84 -16.27
C LYS A 110 -9.03 2.84 -15.11
N VAL A 111 -9.29 2.33 -13.91
CA VAL A 111 -9.37 3.12 -12.68
C VAL A 111 -8.33 2.64 -11.68
N VAL A 112 -7.57 3.56 -11.09
CA VAL A 112 -6.62 3.27 -10.01
C VAL A 112 -6.94 4.09 -8.77
N THR A 113 -6.85 3.45 -7.61
CA THR A 113 -6.93 4.09 -6.31
C THR A 113 -5.59 4.75 -5.98
N ALA A 114 -5.60 6.06 -5.75
CA ALA A 114 -4.48 6.80 -5.18
C ALA A 114 -4.82 7.23 -3.74
N THR A 115 -3.94 6.88 -2.80
CA THR A 115 -4.08 7.29 -1.40
C THR A 115 -3.31 8.59 -1.14
N LEU A 116 -4.03 9.63 -0.74
CA LEU A 116 -3.52 10.90 -0.22
C LEU A 116 -3.30 10.81 1.29
N TRP A 117 -2.33 11.57 1.79
CA TRP A 117 -1.97 11.59 3.20
C TRP A 117 -1.80 13.02 3.74
N GLY A 118 -2.09 13.22 5.03
CA GLY A 118 -1.88 14.49 5.72
C GLY A 118 -2.62 15.64 5.05
N GLU A 119 -1.91 16.73 4.79
CA GLU A 119 -2.48 17.96 4.24
C GLU A 119 -3.13 17.77 2.87
N ASP A 120 -2.55 16.93 2.01
CA ASP A 120 -3.16 16.60 0.70
C ASP A 120 -4.50 15.89 0.88
N ALA A 121 -4.63 15.02 1.89
CA ALA A 121 -5.90 14.36 2.20
C ALA A 121 -6.94 15.33 2.76
N ASP A 122 -6.53 16.27 3.61
CA ASP A 122 -7.43 17.23 4.25
C ASP A 122 -7.93 18.30 3.27
N LYS A 123 -7.03 18.82 2.41
CA LYS A 123 -7.31 19.93 1.50
C LYS A 123 -7.84 19.52 0.13
N PHE A 124 -7.92 18.22 -0.15
CA PHE A 124 -8.38 17.75 -1.45
C PHE A 124 -9.83 18.17 -1.76
N ASP A 125 -10.03 18.78 -2.93
CA ASP A 125 -11.35 19.14 -3.47
C ASP A 125 -11.58 18.38 -4.79
N GLY A 126 -12.49 17.40 -4.74
CA GLY A 126 -12.91 16.61 -5.91
C GLY A 126 -14.22 17.07 -6.56
N SER A 127 -14.81 18.19 -6.11
CA SER A 127 -16.18 18.61 -6.46
C SER A 127 -16.45 18.80 -7.97
N ARG A 128 -15.40 19.06 -8.76
CA ARG A 128 -15.49 19.30 -10.21
C ARG A 128 -14.77 18.26 -11.06
N GLN A 129 -14.53 17.06 -10.51
CA GLN A 129 -13.80 15.98 -11.17
C GLN A 129 -12.50 16.50 -11.82
N PRO A 130 -11.58 17.06 -11.00
CA PRO A 130 -10.36 17.68 -11.51
C PRO A 130 -9.48 16.65 -12.22
N VAL A 131 -8.71 17.11 -13.21
CA VAL A 131 -7.57 16.36 -13.73
C VAL A 131 -6.41 16.53 -12.77
N LEU A 132 -5.78 15.43 -12.36
CA LEU A 132 -4.68 15.43 -11.41
C LEU A 132 -3.44 14.84 -12.08
N ALA A 133 -2.37 15.64 -12.17
CA ALA A 133 -1.05 15.15 -12.52
C ALA A 133 -0.27 14.90 -11.22
N ILE A 134 0.20 13.67 -11.03
CA ILE A 134 0.93 13.27 -9.82
C ILE A 134 2.33 12.82 -10.23
N LYS A 135 3.34 13.55 -9.76
CA LYS A 135 4.75 13.21 -9.94
C LYS A 135 5.26 12.36 -8.77
N GLY A 136 5.96 11.27 -9.07
CA GLY A 136 6.63 10.44 -8.09
C GLY A 136 5.68 9.75 -7.10
N ALA A 137 4.50 9.32 -7.56
CA ALA A 137 3.63 8.44 -6.78
C ALA A 137 4.29 7.06 -6.63
N ARG A 138 4.15 6.44 -5.45
CA ARG A 138 4.69 5.10 -5.22
C ARG A 138 3.67 4.05 -5.58
N VAL A 139 4.06 3.08 -6.40
CA VAL A 139 3.17 1.96 -6.71
C VAL A 139 3.17 0.92 -5.59
N SER A 140 1.97 0.49 -5.22
CA SER A 140 1.66 -0.43 -4.14
C SER A 140 0.83 -1.60 -4.66
N ASP A 141 0.95 -2.75 -4.01
CA ASP A 141 0.12 -3.93 -4.29
C ASP A 141 -1.03 -4.08 -3.28
N PHE A 142 -1.34 -3.01 -2.54
CA PHE A 142 -2.43 -3.03 -1.57
C PHE A 142 -3.78 -2.91 -2.29
N GLY A 143 -4.61 -3.96 -2.19
CA GLY A 143 -5.93 -4.04 -2.83
C GLY A 143 -5.92 -4.54 -4.28
N GLY A 144 -4.75 -4.83 -4.83
CA GLY A 144 -4.51 -4.88 -6.27
C GLY A 144 -3.41 -3.87 -6.58
N ARG A 145 -3.35 -3.34 -7.80
CA ARG A 145 -2.38 -2.30 -8.14
C ARG A 145 -2.91 -0.93 -7.73
N SER A 146 -2.26 -0.25 -6.80
CA SER A 146 -2.68 1.05 -6.27
C SER A 146 -1.51 2.03 -6.16
N LEU A 147 -1.81 3.30 -5.90
CA LEU A 147 -0.82 4.35 -5.75
C LEU A 147 -0.87 4.95 -4.34
N SER A 148 0.30 5.26 -3.79
CA SER A 148 0.44 6.06 -2.57
C SER A 148 1.16 7.35 -2.93
N VAL A 149 0.51 8.48 -2.66
CA VAL A 149 1.15 9.79 -2.77
C VAL A 149 2.05 9.97 -1.55
N LEU A 150 3.35 10.15 -1.78
CA LEU A 150 4.34 10.33 -0.73
C LEU A 150 4.49 11.80 -0.38
N SER A 151 5.13 12.10 0.74
CA SER A 151 5.53 13.48 1.08
C SER A 151 6.49 14.10 0.06
N SER A 152 7.15 13.29 -0.77
CA SER A 152 8.02 13.71 -1.86
C SER A 152 7.30 13.77 -3.22
N SER A 153 6.04 13.32 -3.29
CA SER A 153 5.25 13.39 -4.51
C SER A 153 4.73 14.81 -4.71
N THR A 154 4.42 15.18 -5.95
CA THR A 154 3.80 16.47 -6.27
C THR A 154 2.47 16.23 -6.95
N ILE A 155 1.40 16.83 -6.44
CA ILE A 155 0.08 16.83 -7.08
C ILE A 155 -0.15 18.20 -7.70
N ILE A 156 -0.53 18.24 -8.97
CA ILE A 156 -0.98 19.45 -9.65
C ILE A 156 -2.40 19.21 -10.14
N ALA A 157 -3.34 20.02 -9.65
CA ALA A 157 -4.73 19.98 -10.10
C ALA A 157 -4.94 20.90 -11.30
N ASN A 158 -5.58 20.35 -12.34
CA ASN A 158 -5.87 20.99 -13.62
C ASN A 158 -4.65 21.71 -14.23
N PRO A 159 -3.52 21.01 -14.44
CA PRO A 159 -2.34 21.63 -15.05
C PRO A 159 -2.65 22.10 -16.47
N ASP A 160 -2.05 23.22 -16.87
CA ASP A 160 -2.09 23.77 -18.23
C ASP A 160 -1.10 22.99 -19.12
N ILE A 161 -1.47 21.76 -19.47
CA ILE A 161 -0.69 20.87 -20.33
C ILE A 161 -1.61 20.12 -21.31
N PRO A 162 -1.13 19.77 -22.52
CA PRO A 162 -1.94 19.09 -23.54
C PRO A 162 -2.65 17.81 -23.05
N GLU A 163 -1.98 17.00 -22.23
CA GLU A 163 -2.49 15.76 -21.68
C GLU A 163 -3.72 15.98 -20.79
N ALA A 164 -3.73 17.07 -20.03
CA ALA A 164 -4.85 17.42 -19.16
C ALA A 164 -6.08 17.87 -19.97
N TYR A 165 -5.87 18.67 -21.01
CA TYR A 165 -6.93 19.07 -21.94
C TYR A 165 -7.51 17.87 -22.69
N LYS A 166 -6.65 16.94 -23.12
CA LYS A 166 -7.07 15.70 -23.76
C LYS A 166 -7.94 14.85 -22.82
N LEU A 167 -7.53 14.67 -21.57
CA LEU A 167 -8.31 13.93 -20.57
C LEU A 167 -9.64 14.60 -20.25
N ARG A 168 -9.65 15.93 -20.07
CA ARG A 168 -10.87 16.70 -19.82
C ARG A 168 -11.87 16.56 -20.97
N GLY A 169 -11.42 16.79 -22.20
CA GLY A 169 -12.26 16.69 -23.39
C GLY A 169 -12.80 15.27 -23.62
N TRP A 170 -11.96 14.26 -23.41
CA TRP A 170 -12.38 12.86 -23.47
C TRP A 170 -13.44 12.53 -22.41
N PHE A 171 -13.23 12.96 -21.17
CA PHE A 171 -14.15 12.63 -20.08
C PHE A 171 -15.51 13.33 -20.22
N ASP A 172 -15.52 14.57 -20.71
CA ASP A 172 -16.74 15.32 -21.03
C ASP A 172 -17.55 14.70 -22.18
N ALA A 173 -16.87 14.10 -23.16
CA ALA A 173 -17.51 13.52 -24.32
C ALA A 173 -18.08 12.12 -24.05
N GLU A 174 -17.29 11.23 -23.43
CA GLU A 174 -17.64 9.81 -23.28
C GLU A 174 -17.20 9.20 -21.94
N GLY A 175 -16.14 9.71 -21.29
CA GLY A 175 -15.58 9.13 -20.06
C GLY A 175 -16.54 9.16 -18.86
N GLN A 176 -17.46 10.13 -18.77
CA GLN A 176 -18.45 10.20 -17.68
C GLN A 176 -19.37 8.97 -17.62
N ALA A 177 -19.73 8.41 -18.77
CA ALA A 177 -20.66 7.29 -18.87
C ALA A 177 -20.00 5.92 -18.63
N LEU A 178 -18.67 5.87 -18.62
CA LEU A 178 -17.90 4.65 -18.43
C LEU A 178 -17.80 4.33 -16.94
N ASP A 179 -18.27 3.17 -16.50
CA ASP A 179 -18.09 2.71 -15.11
C ASP A 179 -16.61 2.55 -14.74
N GLY A 180 -15.80 2.13 -15.72
CA GLY A 180 -14.35 1.93 -15.58
C GLY A 180 -13.99 0.58 -14.98
N VAL A 181 -12.85 0.04 -15.42
CA VAL A 181 -12.34 -1.24 -14.88
C VAL A 181 -11.25 -0.93 -13.86
N SER A 182 -11.55 -1.16 -12.59
CA SER A 182 -10.60 -0.92 -11.50
C SER A 182 -9.46 -1.94 -11.53
N ILE A 183 -8.22 -1.44 -11.54
CA ILE A 183 -7.00 -2.25 -11.38
C ILE A 183 -6.58 -2.34 -9.90
N SER A 184 -7.19 -1.51 -9.07
CA SER A 184 -7.05 -1.49 -7.61
C SER A 184 -8.10 -2.35 -6.92
N ASP A 185 -8.99 -3.01 -7.67
CA ASP A 185 -10.00 -3.95 -7.18
C ASP A 185 -9.89 -5.32 -7.88
N LEU A 186 -8.66 -5.82 -8.06
CA LEU A 186 -8.45 -7.26 -8.24
C LEU A 186 -8.72 -7.95 -6.89
N LYS A 187 -10.01 -8.00 -6.54
CA LYS A 187 -10.55 -8.88 -5.51
C LYS A 187 -10.36 -10.32 -5.99
N SER A 188 -9.21 -10.91 -5.69
CA SER A 188 -9.28 -12.21 -5.04
C SER A 188 -9.86 -11.97 -3.64
N GLY A 189 -11.19 -12.12 -3.53
CA GLY A 189 -11.90 -12.28 -2.26
C GLY A 189 -11.71 -11.16 -1.23
N GLY A 190 -12.43 -10.05 -1.40
CA GLY A 190 -12.46 -8.99 -0.39
C GLY A 190 -13.58 -7.97 -0.64
N VAL A 191 -14.81 -8.46 -0.80
CA VAL A 191 -15.97 -7.60 -1.05
C VAL A 191 -16.43 -6.98 0.27
N GLY A 192 -16.23 -5.66 0.40
CA GLY A 192 -17.26 -4.84 1.04
C GLY A 192 -18.49 -4.82 0.13
N GLY A 193 -19.60 -5.38 0.63
CA GLY A 193 -20.95 -5.22 0.09
C GLY A 193 -21.46 -6.25 -0.93
N SER A 194 -21.87 -7.45 -0.48
CA SER A 194 -22.91 -8.24 -1.15
C SER A 194 -23.63 -9.13 -0.13
N ASN A 195 -24.96 -8.98 -0.05
CA ASN A 195 -25.95 -9.82 0.62
C ASN A 195 -25.50 -10.53 1.92
N THR A 196 -25.41 -9.76 3.00
CA THR A 196 -25.38 -10.34 4.35
C THR A 196 -26.76 -10.88 4.70
N ASN A 197 -26.89 -12.21 4.77
CA ASN A 197 -28.02 -12.83 5.45
C ASN A 197 -27.87 -12.58 6.95
N TRP A 198 -28.80 -11.82 7.53
CA TRP A 198 -28.77 -11.45 8.94
C TRP A 198 -29.05 -12.69 9.79
N LYS A 199 -28.04 -13.15 10.53
CA LYS A 199 -28.17 -14.22 11.52
C LYS A 199 -28.19 -13.64 12.92
N THR A 200 -29.01 -14.20 13.78
CA THR A 200 -29.06 -13.90 15.20
C THR A 200 -27.84 -14.48 15.91
N LEU A 201 -27.46 -13.90 17.06
CA LEU A 201 -26.35 -14.39 17.87
C LEU A 201 -26.56 -15.84 18.38
N TYR A 202 -27.80 -16.31 18.39
CA TYR A 202 -28.14 -17.71 18.69
C TYR A 202 -27.75 -18.64 17.53
N GLU A 203 -28.05 -18.25 16.29
CA GLU A 203 -27.71 -19.02 15.07
C GLU A 203 -26.19 -19.13 14.87
N VAL A 204 -25.45 -18.06 15.18
CA VAL A 204 -23.97 -18.07 15.16
C VAL A 204 -23.39 -19.07 16.18
N LYS A 205 -24.04 -19.22 17.34
CA LYS A 205 -23.64 -20.18 18.38
C LYS A 205 -24.09 -21.61 18.09
N SER A 206 -25.26 -21.82 17.50
CA SER A 206 -25.76 -23.16 17.14
C SER A 206 -25.02 -23.78 15.95
N GLU A 207 -24.44 -22.94 15.08
CA GLU A 207 -23.71 -23.37 13.88
C GLU A 207 -22.18 -23.41 14.06
N ASN A 208 -21.65 -23.16 15.26
CA ASN A 208 -20.20 -23.16 15.58
C ASN A 208 -19.33 -22.26 14.65
N LEU A 209 -19.90 -21.20 14.08
CA LEU A 209 -19.15 -20.26 13.25
C LEU A 209 -18.27 -19.34 14.10
N GLY A 210 -16.94 -19.40 13.90
CA GLY A 210 -15.96 -18.56 14.59
C GLY A 210 -15.09 -19.27 15.65
N GLN A 211 -15.18 -20.59 15.77
CA GLN A 211 -14.09 -21.38 16.38
C GLN A 211 -12.99 -21.58 15.34
N GLY A 212 -12.13 -20.57 15.17
CA GLY A 212 -10.89 -20.77 14.43
C GLY A 212 -9.87 -21.45 15.33
N ASP A 213 -9.35 -22.60 14.89
CA ASP A 213 -8.20 -23.24 15.51
C ASP A 213 -7.01 -22.26 15.50
N LYS A 214 -6.51 -21.93 16.69
CA LYS A 214 -5.31 -21.11 16.83
C LYS A 214 -4.11 -22.00 16.56
N VAL A 215 -3.20 -21.55 15.70
CA VAL A 215 -1.91 -22.21 15.47
C VAL A 215 -0.91 -21.59 16.43
N ASN A 216 -0.08 -22.41 17.09
CA ASN A 216 1.07 -21.91 17.84
C ASN A 216 2.31 -21.96 16.95
N ILE A 217 2.90 -20.80 16.64
CA ILE A 217 4.18 -20.72 15.93
C ILE A 217 5.29 -20.42 16.93
N ALA A 218 6.48 -20.97 16.71
CA ALA A 218 7.62 -20.77 17.60
C ALA A 218 8.92 -20.56 16.81
N ASP A 219 9.83 -19.79 17.39
CA ASP A 219 11.22 -19.68 16.97
C ASP A 219 12.16 -20.00 18.14
N PHE A 220 13.44 -19.63 18.00
CA PHE A 220 14.46 -19.90 19.03
C PHE A 220 14.32 -19.03 20.29
N GLN A 221 13.50 -17.98 20.26
CA GLN A 221 13.30 -17.08 21.39
C GLN A 221 11.97 -17.37 22.09
N GLU A 222 10.87 -17.41 21.35
CA GLU A 222 9.51 -17.40 21.92
C GLU A 222 8.51 -18.17 21.04
N ASN A 223 7.26 -18.23 21.52
CA ASN A 223 6.12 -18.75 20.77
C ASN A 223 4.95 -17.77 20.79
N GLN A 224 4.10 -17.82 19.76
CA GLN A 224 2.96 -16.93 19.59
C GLN A 224 1.77 -17.68 18.99
N TRP A 225 0.62 -17.56 19.64
CA TRP A 225 -0.65 -18.00 19.07
C TRP A 225 -1.10 -17.06 17.96
N VAL A 226 -1.39 -17.62 16.79
CA VAL A 226 -1.82 -16.89 15.61
C VAL A 226 -3.12 -17.46 15.06
N THR A 227 -3.94 -16.59 14.47
CA THR A 227 -5.10 -17.02 13.68
C THR A 227 -4.66 -17.23 12.24
N CYS A 228 -4.95 -18.41 11.70
CA CYS A 228 -4.79 -18.74 10.28
C CYS A 228 -6.18 -18.75 9.63
N PHE A 229 -6.28 -18.18 8.43
CA PHE A 229 -7.46 -18.30 7.57
C PHE A 229 -7.22 -19.36 6.49
N GLN A 230 -8.28 -19.74 5.77
CA GLN A 230 -8.30 -20.93 4.91
C GLN A 230 -7.02 -21.11 4.08
N GLU A 231 -6.63 -20.14 3.24
CA GLU A 231 -5.44 -20.25 2.38
C GLU A 231 -4.15 -20.56 3.17
N SER A 232 -3.92 -19.85 4.28
CA SER A 232 -2.76 -20.07 5.15
C SER A 232 -2.81 -21.41 5.88
N ALA A 233 -4.00 -21.86 6.29
CA ALA A 233 -4.19 -23.14 6.98
C ALA A 233 -3.97 -24.31 6.01
N GLU A 234 -4.54 -24.24 4.80
CA GLU A 234 -4.35 -25.25 3.76
C GLU A 234 -2.89 -25.33 3.32
N ALA A 235 -2.17 -24.20 3.25
CA ALA A 235 -0.73 -24.18 2.96
C ALA A 235 0.11 -24.87 4.05
N ILE A 236 -0.27 -24.72 5.32
CA ILE A 236 0.41 -25.38 6.45
C ILE A 236 0.12 -26.88 6.47
N LEU A 237 -1.16 -27.26 6.26
CA LEU A 237 -1.64 -28.64 6.33
C LEU A 237 -1.34 -29.43 5.04
N GLY A 238 -1.05 -28.75 3.93
CA GLY A 238 -0.81 -29.37 2.63
C GLY A 238 -2.04 -30.01 2.00
N GLN A 239 -3.23 -29.71 2.51
CA GLN A 239 -4.52 -30.27 2.09
C GLN A 239 -5.60 -29.19 2.15
N ASN A 240 -6.58 -29.26 1.26
CA ASN A 240 -7.69 -28.30 1.24
C ASN A 240 -8.74 -28.63 2.33
N ALA A 241 -9.47 -27.60 2.79
CA ALA A 241 -10.42 -27.72 3.89
C ALA A 241 -11.58 -28.68 3.57
N ALA A 242 -12.03 -28.73 2.31
CA ALA A 242 -13.11 -29.63 1.88
C ALA A 242 -12.70 -31.10 2.03
N TYR A 243 -11.48 -31.45 1.58
CA TYR A 243 -10.92 -32.78 1.74
C TYR A 243 -10.75 -33.17 3.20
N LEU A 244 -10.27 -32.24 4.04
CA LEU A 244 -10.14 -32.49 5.48
C LEU A 244 -11.49 -32.70 6.16
N GLY A 245 -12.52 -31.96 5.74
CA GLY A 245 -13.90 -32.18 6.20
C GLY A 245 -14.39 -33.59 5.90
N GLU A 246 -14.22 -34.05 4.65
CA GLU A 246 -14.57 -35.43 4.28
C GLU A 246 -13.72 -36.48 5.02
N LEU A 247 -12.43 -36.21 5.21
CA LEU A 247 -11.50 -37.12 5.85
C LEU A 247 -11.87 -37.33 7.31
N LYS A 248 -12.34 -36.28 8.00
CA LYS A 248 -12.81 -36.35 9.38
C LYS A 248 -13.96 -37.33 9.56
N ASP A 249 -14.92 -37.34 8.64
CA ASP A 249 -16.10 -38.20 8.72
C ASP A 249 -15.81 -39.65 8.30
N LYS A 250 -14.86 -39.85 7.37
CA LYS A 250 -14.56 -41.17 6.78
C LYS A 250 -13.43 -41.91 7.48
N ASN A 251 -12.43 -41.20 7.99
CA ASN A 251 -11.22 -41.76 8.56
C ASN A 251 -10.56 -40.76 9.52
N GLU A 252 -11.08 -40.73 10.76
CA GLU A 252 -10.60 -39.85 11.82
C GLU A 252 -9.09 -39.98 12.09
N GLN A 253 -8.54 -41.20 11.99
CA GLN A 253 -7.11 -41.43 12.16
C GLN A 253 -6.27 -40.72 11.09
N ALA A 254 -6.67 -40.82 9.81
CA ALA A 254 -5.99 -40.13 8.74
C ALA A 254 -6.15 -38.60 8.84
N PHE A 255 -7.28 -38.13 9.37
CA PHE A 255 -7.50 -36.71 9.66
C PHE A 255 -6.50 -36.21 10.71
N GLU A 256 -6.37 -36.90 11.85
CA GLU A 256 -5.40 -36.54 12.89
C GLU A 256 -3.95 -36.58 12.39
N GLU A 257 -3.60 -37.56 11.55
CA GLU A 257 -2.27 -37.67 10.94
C GLU A 257 -1.89 -36.43 10.12
N VAL A 258 -2.82 -35.76 9.44
CA VAL A 258 -2.52 -34.52 8.72
C VAL A 258 -2.03 -33.42 9.67
N PHE A 259 -2.72 -33.24 10.80
CA PHE A 259 -2.33 -32.22 11.78
C PHE A 259 -1.02 -32.58 12.48
N GLN A 260 -0.81 -33.86 12.80
CA GLN A 260 0.46 -34.31 13.36
C GLN A 260 1.63 -34.07 12.39
N ASN A 261 1.44 -34.36 11.11
CA ASN A 261 2.45 -34.14 10.08
C ASN A 261 2.77 -32.67 9.81
N ALA A 262 1.85 -31.76 10.14
CA ALA A 262 2.07 -30.31 10.02
C ALA A 262 2.92 -29.74 11.17
N ASN A 263 2.99 -30.43 12.31
CA ASN A 263 3.82 -30.01 13.44
C ASN A 263 5.31 -30.01 13.09
N PHE A 264 6.05 -29.07 13.69
CA PHE A 264 7.51 -28.92 13.53
C PHE A 264 8.00 -28.72 12.09
N ARG A 265 7.12 -28.28 11.18
CA ARG A 265 7.52 -27.80 9.86
C ARG A 265 7.89 -26.32 9.91
N SER A 266 8.97 -25.96 9.21
CA SER A 266 9.43 -24.58 9.14
C SER A 266 8.81 -23.85 7.96
N PHE A 267 8.32 -22.65 8.22
CA PHE A 267 7.77 -21.75 7.20
C PHE A 267 8.27 -20.32 7.43
N ILE A 268 8.17 -19.50 6.39
CA ILE A 268 8.27 -18.05 6.49
C ILE A 268 6.84 -17.50 6.60
N PHE A 269 6.52 -16.97 7.78
CA PHE A 269 5.23 -16.37 8.07
C PHE A 269 5.27 -14.86 7.88
N ARG A 270 4.23 -14.29 7.25
CA ARG A 270 3.93 -12.86 7.31
C ARG A 270 2.78 -12.64 8.26
N VAL A 271 3.05 -12.09 9.44
CA VAL A 271 2.04 -11.91 10.50
C VAL A 271 1.63 -10.44 10.62
N ARG A 272 0.32 -10.19 10.68
CA ARG A 272 -0.25 -8.90 11.06
C ARG A 272 -0.63 -8.97 12.53
N VAL A 273 -0.01 -8.16 13.35
CA VAL A 273 -0.39 -7.98 14.76
C VAL A 273 -1.28 -6.74 14.88
N LYS A 274 -2.36 -6.80 15.66
CA LYS A 274 -3.20 -5.66 16.06
C LYS A 274 -3.47 -5.75 17.57
N VAL A 275 -3.52 -4.61 18.24
CA VAL A 275 -4.10 -4.54 19.58
C VAL A 275 -5.59 -4.27 19.38
N GLU A 276 -6.44 -5.18 19.84
CA GLU A 276 -7.89 -5.00 19.89
C GLU A 276 -8.28 -4.73 21.35
N THR A 277 -8.97 -3.63 21.60
CA THR A 277 -9.55 -3.33 22.92
C THR A 277 -10.99 -3.80 22.92
N TYR A 278 -11.31 -4.78 23.77
CA TYR A 278 -12.67 -5.30 23.94
C TYR A 278 -13.01 -5.28 25.43
N ASN A 279 -14.10 -4.62 25.81
CA ASN A 279 -14.49 -4.40 27.21
C ASN A 279 -13.33 -3.86 28.08
N ASP A 280 -12.64 -2.82 27.61
CA ASP A 280 -11.47 -2.19 28.26
C ASP A 280 -10.24 -3.10 28.46
N GLU A 281 -10.27 -4.35 28.00
CA GLU A 281 -9.10 -5.21 27.93
C GLU A 281 -8.42 -5.10 26.56
N SER A 282 -7.15 -4.72 26.56
CA SER A 282 -6.30 -4.75 25.37
C SER A 282 -5.78 -6.17 25.13
N ARG A 283 -6.09 -6.76 23.97
CA ARG A 283 -5.59 -8.07 23.56
C ARG A 283 -4.79 -7.97 22.27
N ILE A 284 -3.61 -8.57 22.26
CA ILE A 284 -2.80 -8.70 21.06
C ILE A 284 -3.40 -9.82 20.20
N LYS A 285 -3.81 -9.47 18.99
CA LYS A 285 -4.30 -10.40 17.98
C LYS A 285 -3.28 -10.48 16.86
N ALA A 286 -2.66 -11.66 16.74
CA ALA A 286 -1.75 -11.98 15.66
C ALA A 286 -2.48 -12.83 14.62
N THR A 287 -2.42 -12.39 13.36
CA THR A 287 -3.10 -13.03 12.23
C THR A 287 -2.09 -13.31 11.14
N VAL A 288 -2.04 -14.56 10.67
CA VAL A 288 -1.21 -14.95 9.54
C VAL A 288 -1.83 -14.38 8.25
N MET A 289 -1.03 -13.62 7.52
CA MET A 289 -1.42 -12.98 6.25
C MET A 289 -0.81 -13.67 5.03
N ASP A 290 0.23 -14.48 5.21
CA ASP A 290 0.90 -15.26 4.16
C ASP A 290 1.80 -16.31 4.82
N VAL A 291 1.96 -17.47 4.17
CA VAL A 291 2.82 -18.58 4.61
C VAL A 291 3.57 -19.12 3.39
N LYS A 292 4.89 -19.21 3.47
CA LYS A 292 5.73 -19.76 2.41
C LYS A 292 6.68 -20.83 2.96
N PRO A 293 7.05 -21.84 2.16
CA PRO A 293 8.13 -22.75 2.54
C PRO A 293 9.44 -21.97 2.70
N VAL A 294 10.33 -22.45 3.55
CA VAL A 294 11.64 -21.84 3.75
C VAL A 294 12.54 -22.16 2.55
N ASP A 295 13.03 -21.12 1.87
CA ASP A 295 14.19 -21.25 0.98
C ASP A 295 15.47 -21.23 1.82
N TYR A 296 16.03 -22.41 2.10
CA TYR A 296 17.23 -22.55 2.93
C TYR A 296 18.48 -21.87 2.32
N ARG A 297 18.53 -21.70 1.00
CA ARG A 297 19.65 -21.03 0.34
C ARG A 297 19.59 -19.53 0.57
N GLU A 298 18.42 -18.93 0.42
CA GLU A 298 18.22 -17.51 0.72
C GLU A 298 18.34 -17.25 2.22
N TYR A 299 17.72 -18.09 3.05
CA TYR A 299 17.77 -17.98 4.51
C TYR A 299 19.20 -18.08 5.04
N GLY A 300 20.00 -19.04 4.55
CA GLY A 300 21.41 -19.17 4.92
C GLY A 300 22.24 -17.93 4.56
N ARG A 301 22.00 -17.32 3.39
CA ARG A 301 22.67 -16.06 3.02
C ARG A 301 22.30 -14.92 3.97
N ARG A 302 21.03 -14.80 4.36
CA ARG A 302 20.57 -13.80 5.33
C ARG A 302 21.22 -14.00 6.70
N LEU A 303 21.32 -15.25 7.17
CA LEU A 303 22.00 -15.58 8.44
C LEU A 303 23.48 -15.19 8.42
N VAL A 304 24.21 -15.54 7.36
CA VAL A 304 25.63 -15.16 7.21
C VAL A 304 25.80 -13.64 7.23
N MET A 305 24.93 -12.89 6.55
CA MET A 305 24.95 -11.43 6.59
C MET A 305 24.68 -10.88 8.00
N SER A 306 23.72 -11.48 8.72
CA SER A 306 23.39 -11.09 10.09
C SER A 306 24.57 -11.32 11.05
N ILE A 307 25.19 -12.51 11.00
CA ILE A 307 26.37 -12.85 11.82
C ILE A 307 27.51 -11.87 11.56
N ARG A 308 27.81 -11.56 10.29
CA ARG A 308 28.86 -10.60 9.92
C ARG A 308 28.56 -9.19 10.45
N ARG A 309 27.31 -8.76 10.42
CA ARG A 309 26.90 -7.45 10.95
C ARG A 309 27.07 -7.40 12.46
N SER A 310 26.65 -8.43 13.17
CA SER A 310 26.80 -8.52 14.63
C SER A 310 28.27 -8.60 15.07
N ALA A 311 29.16 -9.17 14.26
CA ALA A 311 30.60 -9.21 14.55
C ALA A 311 31.34 -7.88 14.32
N LEU A 312 30.69 -6.90 13.67
CA LEU A 312 31.22 -5.56 13.40
C LEU A 312 30.69 -4.49 14.38
N MET A 313 29.78 -4.86 15.28
CA MET A 313 29.32 -4.04 16.41
C MET A 313 30.11 -4.40 17.66
#